data_AF-A0A1F6BV66-F1
#
_entry.id   AF-A0A1F6BV66-F1
#
_cell.length_a   1.000
_cell.length_b   1.000
_cell.length_c   1.000
_cell.angle_alpha   90.00
_cell.angle_beta   90.00
_cell.angle_gamma   90.00
#
_symmetry.space_group_name_H-M   'P 1'
#
loop_
_entity.id
_entity.type
_entity.pdbx_description
1 polymer ?
#
loop_
_entity_poly.entity_id
_entity_poly.type
_entity_poly.pdbx_seq_one_letter_code
_entity_poly.pdbx_strand_id
1 'polypeptide(L)' 'MKLEHTKKIRRALREFPKETQEVFYKQTEYLKKDLRHPSLRAKKYGGITGVWQARVTDTVRFYFQITSDTY' A
#
# COMPACT_ATOMS: atom_id res chain seq x y z
N MET A 1 13.54 -0.83 5.02
CA MET A 1 12.48 -1.82 4.78
C MET A 1 12.30 -2.03 3.28
N LYS A 2 12.03 -3.26 2.83
CA LYS A 2 11.86 -3.61 1.40
C LYS A 2 10.37 -3.62 1.04
N LEU A 3 10.04 -3.18 -0.18
CA LEU A 3 8.70 -3.30 -0.74
C LEU A 3 8.70 -4.41 -1.79
N GLU A 4 7.86 -5.41 -1.61
CA GLU A 4 7.70 -6.50 -2.58
C GLU A 4 6.32 -6.44 -3.21
N HIS A 5 6.25 -5.91 -4.44
CA HIS A 5 4.99 -5.85 -5.16
C HIS A 5 4.61 -7.21 -5.74
N THR A 6 3.50 -7.76 -5.25
CA THR A 6 2.87 -8.96 -5.84
C THR A 6 2.53 -8.74 -7.32
N LYS A 7 2.49 -9.82 -8.10
CA LYS A 7 2.09 -9.78 -9.52
C LYS A 7 0.72 -9.12 -9.72
N LYS A 8 -0.20 -9.28 -8.75
CA LYS A 8 -1.53 -8.68 -8.74
C LYS A 8 -1.47 -7.15 -8.66
N ILE A 9 -0.65 -6.60 -7.76
CA ILE A 9 -0.45 -5.14 -7.65
C ILE A 9 0.15 -4.59 -8.93
N ARG A 10 1.18 -5.23 -9.49
CA ARG A 10 1.82 -4.77 -10.73
C ARG A 10 0.84 -4.72 -11.91
N ARG A 11 -0.07 -5.71 -12.01
CA ARG A 11 -1.12 -5.70 -13.03
C ARG A 11 -2.13 -4.57 -12.78
N ALA A 12 -2.64 -4.45 -11.56
CA ALA A 12 -3.62 -3.43 -11.21
C ALA A 12 -3.08 -2.00 -11.45
N LEU A 13 -1.82 -1.74 -11.08
CA LEU A 13 -1.19 -0.43 -11.31
C LEU A 13 -1.16 -0.05 -12.79
N ARG A 14 -0.93 -1.00 -13.70
CA ARG A 14 -0.96 -0.72 -15.14
C ARG A 14 -2.35 -0.37 -15.67
N GLU A 15 -3.40 -0.82 -14.99
CA GLU A 15 -4.80 -0.53 -15.34
C GLU A 15 -5.26 0.82 -14.74
N PHE A 16 -4.55 1.38 -13.75
CA PHE A 16 -4.86 2.69 -13.17
C PHE A 16 -4.32 3.85 -14.00
N PRO A 17 -4.96 5.04 -13.95
CA PRO A 17 -4.39 6.28 -14.50
C PRO A 17 -3.02 6.60 -13.90
N LYS A 18 -2.16 7.26 -14.68
CA LYS A 18 -0.79 7.63 -14.26
C LYS A 18 -0.75 8.36 -12.91
N GLU A 19 -1.68 9.28 -12.70
CA GLU A 19 -1.81 10.04 -11.44
C GLU A 19 -1.99 9.13 -10.23
N THR A 20 -2.82 8.08 -10.36
CA THR A 20 -3.03 7.11 -9.26
C THR A 20 -1.79 6.24 -9.05
N GLN A 21 -1.07 5.90 -10.12
CA GLN A 21 0.20 5.17 -10.02
C GLN A 21 1.25 6.00 -9.26
N GLU A 22 1.41 7.28 -9.59
CA GLU A 22 2.35 8.19 -8.91
C GLU A 22 2.00 8.37 -7.44
N VAL A 23 0.71 8.57 -7.13
CA VAL A 23 0.26 8.65 -5.74
C VAL A 23 0.52 7.33 -5.01
N PHE A 24 0.32 6.17 -5.64
CA PHE A 24 0.65 4.89 -5.04
C PHE A 24 2.13 4.83 -4.65
N TYR A 25 3.05 5.16 -5.57
CA TYR A 25 4.48 5.17 -5.26
C TYR A 25 4.81 6.13 -4.11
N LYS A 26 4.24 7.34 -4.12
CA LYS A 26 4.39 8.31 -3.02
C LYS A 26 3.94 7.73 -1.67
N GLN A 27 2.79 7.05 -1.64
CA GLN A 27 2.27 6.42 -0.42
C GLN A 27 3.16 5.26 0.03
N THR A 28 3.71 4.48 -0.89
CA THR A 28 4.65 3.41 -0.51
C THR A 28 5.96 3.94 0.09
N GLU A 29 6.41 5.13 -0.31
CA GLU A 29 7.55 5.81 0.33
C GLU A 29 7.20 6.31 1.74
N TYR A 30 5.98 6.78 1.98
CA TYR A 30 5.52 7.05 3.35
C TYR A 30 5.46 5.77 4.18
N LEU A 31 4.95 4.67 3.60
CA LEU A 31 4.82 3.39 4.31
C LEU A 31 6.17 2.84 4.77
N LYS A 32 7.22 2.97 3.94
CA LYS A 32 8.60 2.59 4.30
C LYS A 32 9.15 3.36 5.50
N LYS A 33 8.73 4.61 5.67
CA LYS A 33 9.25 5.53 6.71
C LYS A 33 8.42 5.44 7.99
N ASP A 34 7.11 5.45 7.85
CA ASP A 34 6.16 5.46 8.94
C ASP A 34 4.83 4.80 8.52
N LEU A 35 4.56 3.62 9.08
CA LEU A 35 3.31 2.90 8.91
C LEU A 35 2.08 3.74 9.37
N ARG A 36 2.26 4.62 10.35
CA ARG A 36 1.20 5.45 10.94
C ARG A 36 1.08 6.82 10.29
N HIS A 37 1.75 7.05 9.16
CA HIS A 37 1.70 8.33 8.47
C HIS A 37 0.23 8.75 8.18
N PRO A 38 -0.17 10.00 8.51
CA PRO A 38 -1.57 10.44 8.40
C PRO A 38 -2.19 10.27 7.01
N SER A 39 -1.38 10.39 5.95
CA SER A 39 -1.81 10.19 4.57
C SER A 39 -2.20 8.74 4.24
N LEU A 40 -1.61 7.75 4.92
CA LEU A 40 -1.88 6.34 4.68
C LEU A 40 -3.16 5.87 5.37
N ARG A 41 -3.43 6.42 6.57
CA ARG A 41 -4.48 5.93 7.48
C ARG A 41 -4.46 4.40 7.57
N ALA A 42 -3.27 3.82 7.72
CA ALA A 42 -3.09 2.39 7.67
C ALA A 42 -3.79 1.72 8.85
N LYS A 43 -4.51 0.61 8.60
CA LYS A 43 -5.17 -0.16 9.64
C LYS A 43 -5.11 -1.66 9.33
N LYS A 44 -5.11 -2.48 10.38
CA LYS A 44 -5.26 -3.94 10.24
C LYS A 44 -6.61 -4.24 9.61
N TYR A 45 -6.62 -5.10 8.61
CA TYR A 45 -7.83 -5.54 7.93
C TYR A 45 -8.39 -6.76 8.64
N GLY A 46 -9.56 -6.60 9.28
CA GLY A 46 -10.13 -7.60 10.21
C GLY A 46 -10.59 -8.92 9.59
N GLY A 47 -10.49 -9.09 8.27
CA GLY A 47 -10.88 -10.34 7.59
C GLY A 47 -9.74 -11.34 7.40
N ILE A 48 -8.47 -10.92 7.53
CA ILE A 48 -7.31 -11.78 7.30
C ILE A 48 -6.18 -11.39 8.26
N THR A 49 -5.74 -12.34 9.07
CA THR A 49 -4.64 -12.13 10.03
C THR A 49 -3.39 -11.64 9.32
N GLY A 50 -2.80 -10.55 9.83
CA GLY A 50 -1.55 -9.99 9.31
C GLY A 50 -1.70 -9.12 8.05
N VAL A 51 -2.91 -8.94 7.51
CA VAL A 51 -3.15 -8.02 6.39
C VAL A 51 -3.46 -6.62 6.91
N TRP A 52 -2.86 -5.64 6.26
CA TRP A 52 -3.08 -4.22 6.49
C TRP A 52 -3.67 -3.61 5.24
N GLN A 53 -4.47 -2.55 5.42
CA GLN A 53 -4.90 -1.69 4.33
C GLN A 53 -4.31 -0.29 4.52
N ALA A 54 -3.99 0.38 3.42
CA ALA A 54 -3.59 1.78 3.38
C ALA A 54 -4.22 2.51 2.19
N ARG A 55 -4.25 3.84 2.28
CA ARG A 55 -4.85 4.73 1.29
C ARG A 55 -3.89 5.07 0.18
N VAL A 56 -4.39 5.01 -1.07
CA VAL A 56 -3.73 5.64 -2.22
C VAL A 56 -4.37 7.01 -2.44
N THR A 57 -5.64 7.00 -2.86
CA THR A 57 -6.46 8.20 -3.09
C THR A 57 -7.73 8.13 -2.26
N ASP A 58 -8.69 9.03 -2.49
CA ASP A 58 -9.92 9.00 -1.72
C ASP A 58 -10.71 7.70 -1.86
N THR A 59 -10.71 7.12 -3.06
CA THR A 59 -11.46 5.92 -3.46
C THR A 59 -10.60 4.66 -3.56
N VAL A 60 -9.28 4.80 -3.73
CA VAL A 60 -8.38 3.65 -3.94
C VAL A 60 -7.69 3.25 -2.62
N ARG A 61 -7.67 1.95 -2.32
CA ARG A 61 -6.94 1.34 -1.21
C ARG A 61 -6.05 0.22 -1.72
N PHE A 62 -4.90 0.05 -1.08
CA PHE A 62 -4.05 -1.12 -1.29
C PHE A 62 -3.92 -1.92 0.00
N TYR A 63 -3.68 -3.21 -0.18
CA TYR A 63 -3.51 -4.16 0.91
C TYR A 63 -2.10 -4.71 0.86
N PHE A 64 -1.51 -4.90 2.03
CA PHE A 64 -0.14 -5.38 2.18
C PHE A 64 0.00 -6.20 3.47
N GLN A 65 1.10 -6.91 3.58
CA GLN A 65 1.45 -7.69 4.77
C GLN A 65 2.81 -7.21 5.26
N ILE A 66 3.03 -7.27 6.57
CA ILE A 66 4.33 -6.94 7.15
C ILE A 66 4.95 -8.26 7.58
N THR A 67 5.98 -8.70 6.85
CA THR A 67 6.72 -9.92 7.16
C THR A 67 8.16 -9.52 7.49
N SER A 68 8.49 -9.53 8.78
CA SER A 68 9.74 -9.00 9.33
C SER A 68 9.95 -7.53 8.92
N ASP A 69 10.81 -7.26 7.92
CA ASP A 69 11.12 -5.92 7.39
C ASP A 69 10.64 -5.69 5.95
N THR A 70 9.75 -6.55 5.46
CA THR A 70 9.19 -6.50 4.10
C THR A 70 7.71 -6.19 4.14
N TYR A 71 7.30 -5.24 3.29
CA TYR A 71 5.93 -4.79 3.09
C TYR A 71 5.39 -5.19 1.72
#